data_AF-A0A7V5MR54-F1
#
_entry.id   AF-A0A7V5MR54-F1
#
_cell.length_a   1.000
_cell.length_b   1.000
_cell.length_c   1.000
_cell.angle_alpha   90.00
_cell.angle_beta   90.00
_cell.angle_gamma   90.00
#
_symmetry.space_group_name_H-M   'P 1'
#
loop_
_entity.id
_entity.type
_entity.pdbx_description
1 polymer ?
#
loop_
_entity_poly.entity_id
_entity_poly.type
_entity_poly.pdbx_seq_one_letter_code
_entity_poly.pdbx_strand_id
1 'polypeptide(L)'
;MRIIDAIQNDLEDLYELTSGVQARDFVTTDREWLRRVTGDASADRIPEQLVMIAQPDGVDVSLYLDAGMLESLGHHDPAKALDSRNLADFVTVAEGVSHLLYLAHNAAYDREITGFEMELQAEIDKFFLVQIVLWRLGRGLPVSLPWMLFRPRFHDHLPHALLRRYHRANRWAARYCIRHWRRWLEGEPFANIRRDLRRCYRLLNRHKLAHIRRVLVADAA
;
A
#
# COMPACT_ATOMS: atom_id res chain seq x y z
N MET A 1 -9.64 8.18 -12.17
CA MET A 1 -10.35 6.94 -11.74
C MET A 1 -9.73 5.66 -12.31
N ARG A 2 -9.41 5.54 -13.62
CA ARG A 2 -8.84 4.30 -14.18
C ARG A 2 -7.62 3.72 -13.44
N ILE A 3 -6.73 4.57 -12.93
CA ILE A 3 -5.55 4.12 -12.16
C ILE A 3 -5.93 3.48 -10.82
N ILE A 4 -6.97 3.97 -10.16
CA ILE A 4 -7.49 3.39 -8.89
C ILE A 4 -8.02 1.99 -9.16
N ASP A 5 -8.81 1.83 -10.23
CA ASP A 5 -9.37 0.53 -10.62
C ASP A 5 -8.25 -0.45 -11.00
N ALA A 6 -7.23 0.00 -11.74
CA ALA A 6 -6.08 -0.83 -12.09
C ALA A 6 -5.31 -1.31 -10.85
N ILE A 7 -5.03 -0.40 -9.90
CA ILE A 7 -4.37 -0.75 -8.64
C ILE A 7 -5.23 -1.74 -7.83
N GLN A 8 -6.53 -1.49 -7.71
CA GLN A 8 -7.43 -2.39 -6.99
C GLN A 8 -7.41 -3.79 -7.63
N ASN A 9 -7.58 -3.89 -8.94
CA ASN A 9 -7.58 -5.18 -9.65
C ASN A 9 -6.25 -5.92 -9.43
N ASP A 10 -5.13 -5.23 -9.48
CA ASP A 10 -3.81 -5.83 -9.25
C ASP A 10 -3.65 -6.38 -7.83
N LEU A 11 -4.16 -5.66 -6.83
CA LEU A 11 -4.15 -6.10 -5.44
C LEU A 11 -5.11 -7.28 -5.20
N GLU A 12 -6.32 -7.21 -5.75
CA GLU A 12 -7.30 -8.30 -5.65
C GLU A 12 -6.77 -9.58 -6.31
N ASP A 13 -6.13 -9.48 -7.48
CA ASP A 13 -5.49 -10.61 -8.17
C ASP A 13 -4.29 -11.17 -7.39
N LEU A 14 -3.43 -10.28 -6.87
CA LEU A 14 -2.25 -10.66 -6.11
C LEU A 14 -2.65 -11.49 -4.88
N TYR A 15 -3.69 -11.05 -4.18
CA TYR A 15 -4.11 -11.61 -2.91
C TYR A 15 -5.28 -12.59 -2.98
N GLU A 16 -5.90 -12.78 -4.16
CA GLU A 16 -7.16 -13.52 -4.33
C GLU A 16 -8.22 -13.00 -3.34
N LEU A 17 -8.55 -11.72 -3.48
CA LEU A 17 -9.53 -11.05 -2.63
C LEU A 17 -10.82 -10.79 -3.38
N THR A 18 -11.91 -10.81 -2.63
CA THR A 18 -13.15 -10.14 -2.99
C THR A 18 -13.31 -9.01 -2.01
N SER A 19 -13.00 -7.77 -2.39
CA SER A 19 -13.09 -6.63 -1.47
C SER A 19 -14.54 -6.23 -1.12
N GLY A 20 -15.50 -6.61 -1.98
CA GLY A 20 -16.91 -6.25 -1.81
C GLY A 20 -17.20 -4.76 -2.05
N VAL A 21 -16.18 -3.98 -2.42
CA VAL A 21 -16.24 -2.54 -2.64
C VAL A 21 -15.55 -2.15 -3.93
N GLN A 22 -15.81 -0.95 -4.42
CA GLN A 22 -15.08 -0.35 -5.52
C GLN A 22 -14.35 0.87 -4.97
N ALA A 23 -13.03 0.85 -4.92
CA ALA A 23 -12.22 1.87 -4.26
C ALA A 23 -12.53 3.28 -4.78
N ARG A 24 -12.78 3.41 -6.09
CA ARG A 24 -13.14 4.67 -6.73
C ARG A 24 -14.41 5.32 -6.16
N ASP A 25 -15.34 4.52 -5.61
CA ASP A 25 -16.61 5.01 -5.04
C ASP A 25 -16.41 5.64 -3.65
N PHE A 26 -15.25 5.39 -3.03
CA PHE A 26 -14.85 5.99 -1.74
C PHE A 26 -13.95 7.21 -1.93
N VAL A 27 -13.49 7.49 -3.16
CA VAL A 27 -12.50 8.53 -3.43
C VAL A 27 -13.14 9.91 -3.48
N THR A 28 -12.54 10.84 -2.77
CA THR A 28 -12.80 12.28 -2.87
C THR A 28 -11.51 13.04 -3.18
N THR A 29 -11.64 14.14 -3.92
CA THR A 29 -10.55 15.09 -4.17
C THR A 29 -10.83 16.45 -3.51
N ASP A 30 -11.93 16.55 -2.75
CA ASP A 30 -12.35 17.78 -2.08
C ASP A 30 -11.51 18.03 -0.81
N ARG A 31 -10.52 18.91 -0.97
CA ARG A 31 -9.62 19.33 0.11
C ARG A 31 -10.34 20.14 1.19
N GLU A 32 -11.36 20.91 0.84
CA GLU A 32 -12.13 21.67 1.83
C GLU A 32 -13.01 20.75 2.69
N TRP A 33 -13.58 19.71 2.08
CA TRP A 33 -14.23 18.64 2.82
C TRP A 33 -13.26 17.94 3.76
N LEU A 34 -12.05 17.57 3.29
CA LEU A 34 -11.05 16.93 4.14
C LEU A 34 -10.73 17.78 5.38
N ARG A 35 -10.45 19.08 5.20
CA ARG A 35 -10.18 20.02 6.30
C ARG A 35 -11.33 20.06 7.31
N ARG A 36 -12.57 20.10 6.84
CA ARG A 36 -13.76 20.17 7.71
C ARG A 36 -13.93 18.90 8.54
N VAL A 37 -13.68 17.74 7.95
CA VAL A 37 -13.90 16.44 8.61
C VAL A 37 -12.76 16.08 9.56
N THR A 38 -11.51 16.39 9.21
CA THR A 38 -10.36 16.08 10.08
C THR A 38 -10.12 17.14 11.15
N GLY A 39 -10.59 18.37 10.94
CA GLY A 39 -10.29 19.52 11.80
C GLY A 39 -8.80 19.89 11.81
N ASP A 40 -8.01 19.33 10.89
CA ASP A 40 -6.56 19.48 10.87
C ASP A 40 -6.14 20.39 9.71
N ALA A 41 -5.60 21.55 10.06
CA ALA A 41 -5.04 22.50 9.10
C ALA A 41 -3.82 21.93 8.34
N SER A 42 -3.19 20.86 8.84
CA SER A 42 -2.10 20.15 8.17
C SER A 42 -2.56 19.34 6.94
N ALA A 43 -3.87 19.15 6.75
CA ALA A 43 -4.48 18.48 5.60
C ALA A 43 -4.01 19.05 4.25
N ASP A 44 -3.54 20.30 4.21
CA ASP A 44 -3.00 20.95 3.00
C ASP A 44 -1.72 20.33 2.47
N ARG A 45 -1.00 19.60 3.31
CA ARG A 45 0.32 19.05 2.99
C ARG A 45 0.28 17.55 2.73
N ILE A 46 -0.89 16.94 2.86
CA ILE A 46 -1.06 15.50 2.74
C ILE A 46 -1.68 15.21 1.35
N PRO A 47 -1.02 14.39 0.51
CA PRO A 47 -1.52 14.04 -0.82
C PRO A 47 -2.53 12.87 -0.81
N GLU A 48 -2.57 12.08 0.26
CA GLU A 48 -3.46 10.93 0.44
C GLU A 48 -3.86 10.78 1.91
N GLN A 49 -5.15 10.55 2.19
CA GLN A 49 -5.60 10.22 3.53
C GLN A 49 -6.87 9.37 3.51
N LEU A 50 -6.81 8.18 4.12
CA LEU A 50 -8.01 7.43 4.48
C LEU A 50 -8.66 8.01 5.74
N VAL A 51 -9.88 8.51 5.58
CA VAL A 51 -10.70 9.09 6.65
C VAL A 51 -11.73 8.06 7.10
N MET A 52 -11.86 7.91 8.42
CA MET A 52 -12.83 7.02 9.05
C MET A 52 -13.58 7.79 10.13
N ILE A 53 -14.92 7.82 10.04
CA ILE A 53 -15.79 8.49 11.02
C ILE A 53 -16.66 7.42 11.66
N ALA A 54 -16.55 7.26 12.98
CA ALA A 54 -17.39 6.33 13.72
C ALA A 54 -18.85 6.79 13.69
N GLN A 55 -19.75 5.87 13.35
CA GLN A 55 -21.20 6.04 13.42
C GLN A 55 -21.78 5.07 14.47
N PRO A 56 -23.03 5.27 14.93
CA PRO A 56 -23.66 4.37 15.90
C PRO A 56 -23.74 2.90 15.45
N ASP A 57 -23.87 2.67 14.14
CA ASP A 57 -24.08 1.37 13.52
C ASP A 57 -22.94 0.96 12.56
N GLY A 58 -21.83 1.70 12.53
CA GLY A 58 -20.73 1.39 11.63
C GLY A 58 -19.64 2.46 11.56
N VAL A 59 -19.00 2.55 10.39
CA VAL A 59 -17.97 3.53 10.10
C VAL A 59 -18.19 4.08 8.69
N ASP A 60 -18.24 5.40 8.57
CA ASP A 60 -18.16 6.05 7.27
C ASP A 60 -16.69 6.12 6.86
N VAL A 61 -16.42 5.74 5.62
CA VAL A 61 -15.05 5.69 5.08
C VAL A 61 -14.98 6.54 3.83
N SER A 62 -13.92 7.32 3.69
CA SER A 62 -13.59 7.99 2.43
C SER A 62 -12.08 8.07 2.26
N LEU A 63 -11.61 7.93 1.02
CA LEU A 63 -10.23 8.04 0.64
C LEU A 63 -10.00 9.39 -0.04
N TYR A 64 -9.34 10.31 0.64
CA TYR A 64 -8.89 11.54 0.00
C TYR A 64 -7.65 11.29 -0.86
N LEU A 65 -7.67 11.77 -2.09
CA LEU A 65 -6.52 11.83 -2.99
C LEU A 65 -6.40 13.23 -3.57
N ASP A 66 -5.20 13.80 -3.58
CA ASP A 66 -4.97 15.11 -4.19
C ASP A 66 -5.32 15.12 -5.68
N ALA A 67 -6.08 16.14 -6.10
CA ALA A 67 -6.52 16.29 -7.49
C ALA A 67 -5.33 16.47 -8.46
N GLY A 68 -4.32 17.27 -8.07
CA GLY A 68 -3.14 17.54 -8.89
C GLY A 68 -2.27 16.29 -9.08
N MET A 69 -2.15 15.46 -8.04
CA MET A 69 -1.50 14.14 -8.11
C MET A 69 -2.22 13.21 -9.11
N LEU A 70 -3.56 13.16 -9.08
CA LEU A 70 -4.34 12.34 -10.02
C LEU A 70 -4.25 12.87 -11.46
N GLU A 71 -4.23 14.19 -11.64
CA GLU A 71 -4.03 14.83 -12.95
C GLU A 71 -2.62 14.55 -13.49
N SER A 72 -1.59 14.68 -12.65
CA SER A 72 -0.19 14.33 -12.95
C SER A 72 -0.07 12.90 -13.46
N LEU A 73 -0.71 11.92 -12.79
CA LEU A 73 -0.78 10.53 -13.23
C LEU A 73 -1.57 10.33 -14.53
N GLY A 74 -2.55 11.18 -14.82
CA GLY A 74 -3.25 11.20 -16.09
C GLY A 74 -2.34 11.61 -17.26
N HIS A 75 -1.44 12.56 -17.02
CA HIS A 75 -0.43 12.99 -18.00
C HIS A 75 0.76 12.04 -18.10
N HIS A 76 1.18 11.47 -16.97
CA HIS A 76 2.30 10.54 -16.86
C HIS A 76 1.79 9.15 -16.48
N ASP A 77 1.07 8.52 -17.41
CA ASP A 77 0.40 7.24 -17.21
C ASP A 77 1.39 6.11 -16.83
N PRO A 78 1.31 5.54 -15.61
CA PRO A 78 2.13 4.41 -15.17
C PRO A 78 2.04 3.18 -16.07
N ALA A 79 0.91 2.99 -16.77
CA ALA A 79 0.73 1.88 -17.71
C ALA A 79 1.51 2.04 -19.02
N LYS A 80 2.05 3.25 -19.29
CA LYS A 80 2.90 3.53 -20.46
C LYS A 80 4.37 3.63 -20.09
N ALA A 81 4.67 4.22 -18.95
CA ALA A 81 6.02 4.31 -18.39
C ALA A 81 5.93 4.53 -16.88
N LEU A 82 6.77 3.84 -16.10
CA LEU A 82 6.92 4.10 -14.67
C LEU A 82 8.35 4.59 -14.41
N ASP A 83 8.49 5.86 -14.08
CA ASP A 83 9.78 6.54 -13.90
C ASP A 83 9.72 7.61 -12.80
N SER A 84 10.78 8.40 -12.65
CA SER A 84 10.87 9.39 -11.56
C SER A 84 9.82 10.50 -11.62
N ARG A 85 9.10 10.67 -12.73
CA ARG A 85 8.04 11.68 -12.88
C ARG A 85 6.72 11.25 -12.25
N ASN A 86 6.47 9.94 -12.15
CA ASN A 86 5.17 9.43 -11.71
C ASN A 86 5.27 8.34 -10.62
N LEU A 87 6.46 7.85 -10.30
CA LEU A 87 6.62 6.81 -9.29
C LEU A 87 6.09 7.24 -7.92
N ALA A 88 6.38 8.48 -7.49
CA ALA A 88 5.94 9.00 -6.20
C ALA A 88 4.40 9.04 -6.12
N ASP A 89 3.76 9.70 -7.09
CA ASP A 89 2.31 9.79 -7.18
C ASP A 89 1.65 8.40 -7.25
N PHE A 90 2.22 7.49 -8.05
CA PHE A 90 1.72 6.13 -8.20
C PHE A 90 1.74 5.36 -6.88
N VAL A 91 2.87 5.39 -6.15
CA VAL A 91 2.97 4.65 -4.89
C VAL A 91 2.12 5.28 -3.79
N THR A 92 1.87 6.59 -3.83
CA THR A 92 0.95 7.27 -2.91
C THR A 92 -0.50 6.87 -3.17
N VAL A 93 -0.97 6.85 -4.42
CA VAL A 93 -2.31 6.32 -4.73
C VAL A 93 -2.42 4.84 -4.36
N ALA A 94 -1.37 4.06 -4.61
CA ALA A 94 -1.33 2.64 -4.24
C ALA A 94 -1.45 2.42 -2.73
N GLU A 95 -0.84 3.27 -1.91
CA GLU A 95 -0.95 3.24 -0.45
C GLU A 95 -2.40 3.46 0.01
N GLY A 96 -3.07 4.50 -0.51
CA GLY A 96 -4.47 4.78 -0.18
C GLY A 96 -5.42 3.65 -0.56
N VAL A 97 -5.27 3.09 -1.77
CA VAL A 97 -6.08 1.95 -2.22
C VAL A 97 -5.77 0.70 -1.38
N SER A 98 -4.50 0.43 -1.07
CA SER A 98 -4.11 -0.67 -0.17
C SER A 98 -4.78 -0.55 1.19
N HIS A 99 -4.73 0.63 1.81
CA HIS A 99 -5.38 0.90 3.09
C HIS A 99 -6.90 0.64 3.04
N LEU A 100 -7.58 1.14 2.01
CA LEU A 100 -9.01 0.94 1.84
C LEU A 100 -9.38 -0.55 1.67
N LEU A 101 -8.67 -1.27 0.79
CA LEU A 101 -8.96 -2.69 0.55
C LEU A 101 -8.61 -3.55 1.77
N TYR A 102 -7.54 -3.21 2.50
CA TYR A 102 -7.19 -3.91 3.74
C TYR A 102 -8.24 -3.70 4.82
N LEU A 103 -8.75 -2.47 4.95
CA LEU A 103 -9.86 -2.16 5.86
C LEU A 103 -11.12 -2.92 5.47
N ALA A 104 -11.57 -2.79 4.21
CA ALA A 104 -12.80 -3.43 3.71
C ALA A 104 -12.75 -4.96 3.85
N HIS A 105 -11.63 -5.58 3.47
CA HIS A 105 -11.44 -7.03 3.63
C HIS A 105 -11.58 -7.45 5.09
N ASN A 106 -10.91 -6.78 6.02
CA ASN A 106 -10.94 -7.19 7.43
C ASN A 106 -12.28 -6.87 8.10
N ALA A 107 -12.94 -5.77 7.71
CA ALA A 107 -14.29 -5.45 8.16
C ALA A 107 -15.30 -6.54 7.75
N ALA A 108 -15.19 -7.08 6.52
CA ALA A 108 -16.05 -8.17 6.05
C ALA A 108 -15.93 -9.49 6.85
N TYR A 109 -14.91 -9.62 7.71
CA TYR A 109 -14.70 -10.76 8.60
C TYR A 109 -14.70 -10.38 10.09
N ASP A 110 -15.22 -9.20 10.45
CA ASP A 110 -15.26 -8.68 11.82
C ASP A 110 -13.88 -8.68 12.51
N ARG A 111 -12.83 -8.32 11.78
CA ARG A 111 -11.45 -8.33 12.26
C ARG A 111 -10.98 -6.95 12.67
N GLU A 112 -10.49 -6.85 13.89
CA GLU A 112 -9.77 -5.65 14.35
C GLU A 112 -8.39 -5.57 13.71
N ILE A 113 -8.09 -4.40 13.15
CA ILE A 113 -6.79 -4.07 12.55
C ILE A 113 -6.16 -2.88 13.26
N THR A 114 -4.84 -2.86 13.28
CA THR A 114 -4.06 -1.75 13.80
C THR A 114 -3.53 -0.89 12.67
N GLY A 115 -3.32 0.41 12.93
CA GLY A 115 -2.65 1.29 11.96
C GLY A 115 -1.29 0.73 11.54
N PHE A 116 -0.54 0.10 12.45
CA PHE A 116 0.74 -0.54 12.10
C PHE A 116 0.59 -1.63 11.03
N GLU A 117 -0.47 -2.45 11.08
CA GLU A 117 -0.70 -3.49 10.07
C GLU A 117 -1.08 -2.92 8.71
N MET A 118 -1.84 -1.83 8.69
CA MET A 118 -2.19 -1.11 7.48
C MET A 118 -0.92 -0.58 6.80
N GLU A 119 -0.09 0.16 7.54
CA GLU A 119 1.18 0.67 6.99
C GLU A 119 2.11 -0.47 6.52
N LEU A 120 2.19 -1.55 7.31
CA LEU A 120 3.01 -2.71 6.95
C LEU A 120 2.54 -3.35 5.66
N GLN A 121 1.22 -3.48 5.47
CA GLN A 121 0.66 -4.04 4.25
C GLN A 121 0.86 -3.10 3.06
N ALA A 122 0.59 -1.80 3.22
CA ALA A 122 0.79 -0.83 2.15
C ALA A 122 2.24 -0.79 1.63
N GLU A 123 3.23 -0.91 2.53
CA GLU A 123 4.63 -0.99 2.13
C GLU A 123 4.97 -2.27 1.34
N ILE A 124 4.30 -3.39 1.64
CA ILE A 124 4.43 -4.62 0.86
C ILE A 124 3.75 -4.44 -0.51
N ASP A 125 2.55 -3.88 -0.52
CA ASP A 125 1.72 -3.69 -1.72
C ASP A 125 2.42 -2.78 -2.73
N LYS A 126 2.93 -1.62 -2.28
CA LYS A 126 3.72 -0.69 -3.11
C LYS A 126 4.87 -1.41 -3.81
N PHE A 127 5.60 -2.27 -3.08
CA PHE A 127 6.73 -3.00 -3.64
C PHE A 127 6.32 -3.99 -4.75
N PHE A 128 5.24 -4.74 -4.56
CA PHE A 128 4.78 -5.70 -5.57
C PHE A 128 4.04 -5.03 -6.74
N LEU A 129 3.29 -3.95 -6.50
CA LEU A 129 2.62 -3.19 -7.56
C LEU A 129 3.62 -2.56 -8.52
N VAL A 130 4.69 -1.94 -8.02
CA VAL A 130 5.74 -1.40 -8.89
C VAL A 130 6.37 -2.50 -9.76
N GLN A 131 6.58 -3.70 -9.21
CA GLN A 131 7.09 -4.83 -9.99
C GLN A 131 6.09 -5.30 -11.06
N ILE A 132 4.79 -5.40 -10.72
CA ILE A 132 3.73 -5.80 -11.65
C ILE A 132 3.68 -4.83 -12.84
N VAL A 133 3.71 -3.52 -12.57
CA VAL A 133 3.68 -2.49 -13.62
C VAL A 133 4.93 -2.59 -14.50
N LEU A 134 6.13 -2.66 -13.92
CA LEU A 134 7.38 -2.79 -14.69
C LEU A 134 7.41 -4.07 -15.54
N TRP A 135 6.90 -5.18 -15.01
CA TRP A 135 6.82 -6.44 -15.74
C TRP A 135 5.87 -6.36 -16.94
N ARG A 136 4.69 -5.75 -16.78
CA ARG A 136 3.74 -5.51 -17.88
C ARG A 136 4.31 -4.61 -18.97
N LEU A 137 5.17 -3.65 -18.59
CA LEU A 137 5.91 -2.80 -19.53
C LEU A 137 7.06 -3.52 -20.25
N GLY A 138 7.30 -4.81 -19.96
CA GLY A 138 8.43 -5.57 -20.49
C GLY A 138 9.77 -5.06 -19.98
N ARG A 139 9.79 -4.33 -18.85
CA ARG A 139 11.01 -3.77 -18.27
C ARG A 139 11.61 -4.75 -17.28
N GLY A 140 12.94 -4.89 -17.34
CA GLY A 140 13.69 -5.51 -16.27
C GLY A 140 13.49 -4.72 -14.97
N LEU A 141 13.44 -5.44 -13.85
CA LEU A 141 13.28 -4.84 -12.55
C LEU A 141 14.64 -4.28 -12.09
N PRO A 142 14.73 -2.98 -11.74
CA PRO A 142 16.02 -2.39 -11.41
C PRO A 142 16.55 -2.98 -10.11
N VAL A 143 17.85 -3.31 -10.07
CA VAL A 143 18.51 -3.82 -8.85
C VAL A 143 18.38 -2.83 -7.69
N SER A 144 18.23 -1.54 -7.99
CA SER A 144 18.00 -0.48 -7.01
C SER A 144 16.58 -0.42 -6.43
N LEU A 145 15.62 -1.20 -6.96
CA LEU A 145 14.19 -1.07 -6.61
C LEU A 145 13.91 -1.10 -5.10
N PRO A 146 14.45 -2.05 -4.31
CA PRO A 146 14.20 -2.03 -2.87
C PRO A 146 14.72 -0.77 -2.18
N TRP A 147 15.83 -0.21 -2.64
CA TRP A 147 16.41 1.01 -2.08
C TRP A 147 15.60 2.26 -2.42
N MET A 148 14.94 2.27 -3.58
CA MET A 148 14.07 3.36 -3.99
C MET A 148 12.79 3.41 -3.14
N LEU A 149 12.22 2.25 -2.79
CA LEU A 149 10.94 2.18 -2.09
C LEU A 149 11.07 2.16 -0.55
N PHE A 150 12.12 1.54 -0.01
CA PHE A 150 12.30 1.40 1.44
C PHE A 150 13.25 2.43 2.07
N ARG A 151 13.46 3.56 1.40
CA ARG A 151 14.11 4.75 1.98
C ARG A 151 13.24 6.00 1.83
N PRO A 152 11.99 5.97 2.33
CA PRO A 152 11.11 7.12 2.22
C PRO A 152 11.66 8.31 3.00
N ARG A 153 11.41 9.51 2.47
CA ARG A 153 11.50 10.74 3.25
C ARG A 153 10.15 10.99 3.89
N PHE A 154 10.13 11.03 5.22
CA PHE A 154 8.93 11.38 5.98
C PHE A 154 8.81 12.90 6.12
N HIS A 155 7.59 13.41 6.24
CA HIS A 155 7.38 14.83 6.49
C HIS A 155 7.96 15.25 7.85
N ASP A 156 8.62 16.42 7.87
CA ASP A 156 9.40 16.92 9.01
C ASP A 156 8.56 17.21 10.28
N HIS A 157 7.23 17.21 10.17
CA HIS A 157 6.30 17.60 11.23
C HIS A 157 5.37 16.47 11.70
N LEU A 158 5.67 15.21 11.39
CA LEU A 158 4.86 14.11 11.88
C LEU A 158 5.02 13.93 13.40
N PRO A 159 3.93 13.69 14.15
CA PRO A 159 4.01 13.31 15.55
C PRO A 159 4.94 12.11 15.73
N HIS A 160 5.78 12.12 16.78
CA HIS A 160 6.77 11.07 17.02
C HIS A 160 6.18 9.65 17.04
N ALA A 161 4.97 9.47 17.57
CA ALA A 161 4.30 8.17 17.59
C ALA A 161 3.98 7.66 16.19
N LEU A 162 3.53 8.54 15.29
CA LEU A 162 3.22 8.24 13.90
C LEU A 162 4.50 7.91 13.12
N LEU A 163 5.55 8.73 13.30
CA LEU A 163 6.86 8.49 12.68
C LEU A 163 7.46 7.14 13.10
N ARG A 164 7.37 6.77 14.39
CA ARG A 164 7.80 5.43 14.86
C ARG A 164 7.00 4.30 14.21
N ARG A 165 5.69 4.48 14.00
CA ARG A 165 4.83 3.51 13.33
C ARG A 165 5.28 3.28 11.89
N TYR A 166 5.48 4.36 11.14
CA TYR A 166 5.95 4.31 9.75
C TYR A 166 7.32 3.66 9.62
N HIS A 167 8.31 4.09 10.41
CA HIS A 167 9.64 3.46 10.40
C HIS A 167 9.58 1.97 10.72
N ARG A 168 8.76 1.58 11.71
CA ARG A 168 8.63 0.18 12.09
C ARG A 168 7.99 -0.64 10.97
N ALA A 169 6.92 -0.13 10.36
CA ALA A 169 6.22 -0.79 9.25
C ALA A 169 7.16 -0.95 8.04
N ASN A 170 7.76 0.15 7.60
CA ASN A 170 8.72 0.18 6.49
C ASN A 170 9.88 -0.81 6.73
N ARG A 171 10.47 -0.84 7.93
CA ARG A 171 11.56 -1.78 8.25
C ARG A 171 11.15 -3.25 8.13
N TRP A 172 9.95 -3.61 8.59
CA TRP A 172 9.47 -5.01 8.48
C TRP A 172 9.11 -5.37 7.04
N ALA A 173 8.43 -4.47 6.33
CA ALA A 173 8.11 -4.64 4.92
C ALA A 173 9.37 -4.79 4.07
N ALA A 174 10.37 -3.93 4.27
CA ALA A 174 11.65 -3.98 3.56
C ALA A 174 12.33 -5.34 3.68
N ARG A 175 12.45 -5.86 4.90
CA ARG A 175 13.08 -7.17 5.13
C ARG A 175 12.32 -8.29 4.42
N TYR A 176 10.99 -8.29 4.54
CA TYR A 176 10.13 -9.29 3.94
C TYR A 176 10.17 -9.25 2.40
N CYS A 177 10.07 -8.05 1.82
CA CYS A 177 10.08 -7.83 0.38
C CYS A 177 11.47 -8.14 -0.22
N ILE A 178 12.56 -7.69 0.40
CA ILE A 178 13.93 -8.00 -0.05
C ILE A 178 14.21 -9.51 0.01
N ARG A 179 13.66 -10.21 1.00
CA ARG A 179 13.78 -11.66 1.08
C ARG A 179 13.10 -12.35 -0.10
N HIS A 180 11.86 -12.00 -0.42
CA HIS A 180 11.15 -12.54 -1.59
C HIS A 180 11.79 -12.14 -2.92
N TRP A 181 12.29 -10.90 -2.99
CA TRP A 181 13.07 -10.41 -4.12
C TRP A 181 14.29 -11.29 -4.40
N ARG A 182 15.06 -11.64 -3.37
CA ARG A 182 16.22 -12.55 -3.51
C ARG A 182 15.81 -13.94 -3.97
N ARG A 183 14.77 -14.53 -3.35
CA ARG A 183 14.24 -15.85 -3.77
C ARG A 183 13.89 -15.87 -5.24
N TRP A 184 13.21 -14.83 -5.71
CA TRP A 184 12.83 -14.72 -7.10
C TRP A 184 14.05 -14.65 -8.03
N LEU A 185 15.06 -13.85 -7.67
CA LEU A 185 16.34 -13.80 -8.40
C LEU A 185 17.10 -15.14 -8.39
N GLU A 186 16.94 -15.93 -7.31
CA GLU A 186 17.50 -17.28 -7.15
C GLU A 186 16.67 -18.36 -7.89
N GLY A 187 15.61 -17.97 -8.60
CA GLY A 187 14.80 -18.87 -9.44
C GLY A 187 13.54 -19.41 -8.77
N GLU A 188 13.17 -18.94 -7.57
CA GLU A 188 11.91 -19.30 -6.93
C GLU A 188 10.72 -18.92 -7.83
N PRO A 189 9.82 -19.87 -8.15
CA PRO A 189 8.64 -19.56 -8.94
C PRO A 189 7.77 -18.50 -8.25
N PHE A 190 7.35 -17.48 -9.00
CA PHE A 190 6.51 -16.41 -8.46
C PHE A 190 5.22 -16.93 -7.80
N ALA A 191 4.69 -18.08 -8.25
CA ALA A 191 3.54 -18.73 -7.63
C ALA A 191 3.75 -19.05 -6.13
N ASN A 192 4.97 -19.42 -5.73
CA ASN A 192 5.30 -19.69 -4.32
C ASN A 192 5.38 -18.39 -3.51
N ILE A 193 5.98 -17.34 -4.08
CA ILE A 193 6.01 -16.00 -3.48
C ILE A 193 4.58 -15.50 -3.29
N ARG A 194 3.75 -15.58 -4.33
CA ARG A 194 2.34 -15.19 -4.30
C ARG A 194 1.54 -15.97 -3.24
N ARG A 195 1.79 -17.28 -3.08
CA ARG A 195 1.17 -18.07 -2.00
C ARG A 195 1.56 -17.54 -0.61
N ASP A 196 2.81 -17.18 -0.42
CA ASP A 196 3.29 -16.59 0.85
C ASP A 196 2.66 -15.21 1.09
N LEU A 197 2.60 -14.36 0.06
CA LEU A 197 1.93 -13.05 0.12
C LEU A 197 0.47 -13.18 0.53
N ARG A 198 -0.28 -14.11 -0.10
CA ARG A 198 -1.68 -14.40 0.23
C ARG A 198 -1.87 -14.87 1.66
N ARG A 199 -0.96 -15.70 2.16
CA ARG A 199 -0.95 -16.14 3.55
C ARG A 199 -0.68 -14.96 4.47
N CYS A 200 0.34 -14.17 4.18
CA CYS A 200 0.75 -13.02 4.96
C CYS A 200 -0.38 -11.99 5.09
N TYR A 201 -1.04 -11.64 3.98
CA TYR A 201 -2.14 -10.67 3.93
C TYR A 201 -3.27 -11.00 4.92
N ARG A 202 -3.61 -12.30 5.05
CA ARG A 202 -4.73 -12.79 5.87
C ARG A 202 -4.39 -12.94 7.36
N LEU A 203 -3.12 -12.77 7.74
CA LEU A 203 -2.67 -12.85 9.13
C LEU A 203 -2.74 -11.48 9.80
N LEU A 204 -3.09 -11.49 11.09
CA LEU A 204 -3.19 -10.27 11.90
C LEU A 204 -2.09 -10.20 12.96
N ASN A 205 -1.81 -8.99 13.42
CA ASN A 205 -1.08 -8.65 14.62
C ASN A 205 0.24 -9.44 14.75
N ARG A 206 0.40 -10.12 15.88
CA ARG A 206 1.57 -10.95 16.19
C ARG A 206 1.74 -12.13 15.22
N HIS A 207 0.66 -12.63 14.62
CA HIS A 207 0.72 -13.78 13.71
C HIS A 207 1.34 -13.38 12.37
N LYS A 208 1.01 -12.17 11.86
CA LYS A 208 1.63 -11.60 10.65
C LYS A 208 3.13 -11.42 10.85
N LEU A 209 3.53 -10.81 11.97
CA LEU A 209 4.95 -10.63 12.30
C LEU A 209 5.68 -11.95 12.55
N ALA A 210 5.05 -12.93 13.20
CA ALA A 210 5.63 -14.25 13.40
C ALA A 210 5.85 -14.99 12.07
N HIS A 211 4.92 -14.84 11.13
CA HIS A 211 5.06 -15.39 9.79
C HIS A 211 6.19 -14.72 9.00
N ILE A 212 6.24 -13.38 8.98
CA ILE A 212 7.35 -12.63 8.38
C ILE A 212 8.69 -13.10 8.96
N ARG A 213 8.80 -13.21 10.29
CA ARG A 213 10.02 -13.71 10.94
C ARG A 213 10.41 -15.11 10.46
N ARG A 214 9.44 -16.02 10.32
CA ARG A 214 9.71 -17.38 9.80
C ARG A 214 10.27 -17.34 8.38
N VAL A 215 9.69 -16.52 7.50
CA VAL A 215 10.17 -16.35 6.11
C VAL A 215 11.60 -15.79 6.08
N LEU A 216 11.95 -14.92 7.03
CA LEU A 216 13.29 -14.36 7.17
C LEU A 216 14.33 -15.34 7.73
N VAL A 217 13.91 -16.38 8.46
CA VAL A 217 14.81 -17.36 9.10
C VAL A 217 14.99 -18.64 8.26
N ALA A 218 14.01 -19.01 7.43
CA ALA A 218 14.00 -20.23 6.61
C ALA A 218 15.11 -20.31 5.52
N ASP A 219 16.13 -19.47 5.61
CA ASP A 219 17.27 -19.35 4.69
C ASP A 219 18.63 -19.36 5.43
N ALA A 220 18.61 -19.43 6.76
CA ALA A 220 19.81 -19.51 7.60
C ALA A 220 20.17 -20.96 7.97
N ALA A 221 19.52 -21.94 7.33
CA ALA A 221 19.72 -23.38 7.47
C ALA A 221 19.84 -23.99 6.08
#